data_AF-A0A7J0DKQ8-F1
#
_entry.id   AF-A0A7J0DKQ8-F1
#
_cell.length_a   1.000
_cell.length_b   1.000
_cell.length_c   1.000
_cell.angle_alpha   90.00
_cell.angle_beta   90.00
_cell.angle_gamma   90.00
#
_symmetry.space_group_name_H-M   'P 1'
#
loop_
_entity.id
_entity.type
_entity.pdbx_description
1 polymer ?
#
loop_
_entity_poly.entity_id
_entity_poly.type
_entity_poly.pdbx_seq_one_letter_code
_entity_poly.pdbx_strand_id
1 'polypeptide(L)'
;MLPLGLNPKPQDLLCLRTGYYDEARNVAASSRVSHHFAAQLSEWIATGGMVSPETAASASEECEKLRIGDRVGRAAYDEKKLLLYAIISVLDDGYSPDSLDDLQVYLNKFEPSYYTKNGKDPLVYPYVLLLGIQLLPAVLYLSKDMGDEGYSIDAVHISIVLADHGILSANAGAGQTLGVMDAFAEASSIIRQYGSVYLRPDNLSIALEYYAHAAAAEGGGQLS
;
A
#
# COMPACT_ATOMS: atom_id res chain seq x y z
N MET A 1 37.45 14.55 -9.02
CA MET A 1 38.14 13.40 -8.40
C MET A 1 37.68 13.32 -6.94
N LEU A 2 36.67 12.49 -6.70
CA LEU A 2 36.24 12.04 -5.37
C LEU A 2 35.90 10.55 -5.54
N PRO A 3 36.64 9.64 -4.90
CA PRO A 3 36.44 8.21 -5.05
C PRO A 3 35.47 7.75 -3.97
N LEU A 4 34.31 7.25 -4.35
CA LEU A 4 33.45 6.51 -3.44
C LEU A 4 33.12 5.17 -4.08
N GLY A 5 33.89 4.16 -3.66
CA GLY A 5 33.60 2.75 -3.82
C GLY A 5 32.33 2.36 -3.05
N LEU A 6 31.20 2.89 -3.49
CA LEU A 6 29.89 2.38 -3.12
C LEU A 6 29.73 1.05 -3.87
N ASN A 7 29.55 -0.01 -3.10
CA ASN A 7 29.01 -1.30 -3.54
C ASN A 7 28.10 -1.14 -4.78
N PRO A 8 28.21 -2.00 -5.83
CA PRO A 8 27.34 -1.94 -6.98
C PRO A 8 25.91 -2.33 -6.57
N LYS A 9 25.18 -1.35 -6.02
CA LYS A 9 23.73 -1.39 -5.96
C LYS A 9 23.27 -1.18 -7.41
N PRO A 10 22.51 -2.12 -8.01
CA PRO A 10 22.00 -1.92 -9.35
C PRO A 10 21.10 -0.69 -9.32
N GLN A 11 21.53 0.35 -10.02
CA GLN A 11 20.83 1.62 -10.09
C GLN A 11 19.43 1.44 -10.71
N ASP A 12 19.25 0.47 -11.63
CA ASP A 12 17.97 0.10 -12.26
C ASP A 12 16.84 -0.16 -11.25
N LEU A 13 17.08 -1.04 -10.27
CA LEU A 13 16.08 -1.41 -9.26
C LEU A 13 15.78 -0.24 -8.32
N LEU A 14 16.79 0.57 -8.00
CA LEU A 14 16.58 1.76 -7.18
C LEU A 14 15.70 2.76 -7.92
N CYS A 15 16.03 3.06 -9.18
CA CYS A 15 15.28 3.96 -10.04
C CYS A 15 13.81 3.52 -10.17
N LEU A 16 13.56 2.22 -10.42
CA LEU A 16 12.22 1.62 -10.43
C LEU A 16 11.46 1.83 -9.13
N ARG A 17 12.08 1.54 -7.97
CA ARG A 17 11.44 1.70 -6.65
C ARG A 17 11.14 3.16 -6.30
N THR A 18 11.89 4.09 -6.87
CA THR A 18 11.71 5.53 -6.65
C THR A 18 10.83 6.21 -7.71
N GLY A 19 10.35 5.46 -8.71
CA GLY A 19 9.51 6.00 -9.79
C GLY A 19 10.28 6.73 -10.91
N TYR A 20 11.62 6.69 -10.92
CA TYR A 20 12.44 7.26 -12.00
C TYR A 20 12.57 6.26 -13.16
N TYR A 21 11.46 6.00 -13.84
CA TYR A 21 11.38 4.99 -14.90
C TYR A 21 12.31 5.28 -16.09
N ASP A 22 12.43 6.55 -16.49
CA ASP A 22 13.31 6.94 -17.59
C ASP A 22 14.79 6.71 -17.24
N GLU A 23 15.18 7.01 -16.00
CA GLU A 23 16.51 6.72 -15.47
C GLU A 23 16.77 5.20 -15.44
N ALA A 24 15.79 4.42 -14.98
CA ALA A 24 15.87 2.95 -14.96
C ALA A 24 16.06 2.37 -16.38
N ARG A 25 15.38 2.95 -17.39
CA ARG A 25 15.54 2.54 -18.79
C ARG A 25 16.94 2.85 -19.31
N ASN A 26 17.46 4.04 -19.02
CA ASN A 26 18.79 4.47 -19.47
C ASN A 26 19.91 3.65 -18.82
N VAL A 27 19.80 3.36 -17.53
CA VAL A 27 20.78 2.55 -16.82
C VAL A 27 20.71 1.10 -17.31
N ALA A 28 19.51 0.53 -17.55
CA ALA A 28 19.39 -0.83 -18.07
C ALA A 28 19.96 -0.97 -19.48
N ALA A 29 19.76 0.03 -20.35
CA ALA A 29 20.30 0.05 -21.71
C ALA A 29 21.83 0.25 -21.77
N SER A 30 22.39 1.03 -20.83
CA SER A 30 23.83 1.33 -20.79
C SER A 30 24.66 0.31 -20.01
N SER A 31 24.02 -0.48 -19.14
CA SER A 31 24.66 -1.48 -18.31
C SER A 31 24.85 -2.80 -19.06
N ARG A 32 26.11 -3.25 -19.16
CA ARG A 32 26.43 -4.57 -19.74
C ARG A 32 25.79 -5.74 -18.96
N VAL A 33 25.49 -5.54 -17.67
CA VAL A 33 24.90 -6.56 -16.81
C VAL A 33 23.39 -6.63 -17.02
N SER A 34 22.69 -5.52 -17.25
CA SER A 34 21.22 -5.46 -17.41
C SER A 34 20.72 -5.25 -18.84
N HIS A 35 21.62 -5.12 -19.83
CA HIS A 35 21.26 -4.93 -21.24
C HIS A 35 20.31 -6.02 -21.79
N HIS A 36 20.45 -7.25 -21.32
CA HIS A 36 19.59 -8.38 -21.74
C HIS A 36 18.14 -8.24 -21.28
N PHE A 37 17.87 -7.39 -20.30
CA PHE A 37 16.56 -7.11 -19.73
C PHE A 37 15.98 -5.75 -20.19
N ALA A 38 16.80 -4.89 -20.79
CA ALA A 38 16.45 -3.52 -21.14
C ALA A 38 15.22 -3.40 -22.06
N ALA A 39 15.04 -4.34 -23.00
CA ALA A 39 13.88 -4.37 -23.89
C ALA A 39 12.57 -4.66 -23.14
N GLN A 40 12.60 -5.67 -22.26
CA GLN A 40 11.45 -6.07 -21.44
C GLN A 40 11.07 -4.95 -20.46
N LEU A 41 12.07 -4.30 -19.85
CA LEU A 41 11.86 -3.13 -18.99
C LEU A 41 11.25 -1.95 -19.74
N SER A 42 11.74 -1.68 -20.95
CA SER A 42 11.25 -0.57 -21.76
C SER A 42 9.78 -0.78 -22.13
N GLU A 43 9.40 -2.01 -22.48
CA GLU A 43 8.02 -2.39 -22.73
C GLU A 43 7.16 -2.22 -21.48
N TRP A 44 7.58 -2.78 -20.34
CA TRP A 44 6.86 -2.68 -19.06
C TRP A 44 6.60 -1.22 -18.65
N ILE A 45 7.59 -0.34 -18.83
CA ILE A 45 7.42 1.09 -18.54
C ILE A 45 6.47 1.74 -19.55
N ALA A 46 6.59 1.44 -20.85
CA ALA A 46 5.82 2.09 -21.90
C ALA A 46 4.31 1.78 -21.83
N THR A 47 3.94 0.65 -21.26
CA THR A 47 2.57 0.15 -21.12
C THR A 47 1.96 0.44 -19.74
N GLY A 48 2.71 1.10 -18.84
CA GLY A 48 2.23 1.39 -17.48
C GLY A 48 2.20 0.17 -16.56
N GLY A 49 3.11 -0.78 -16.75
CA GLY A 49 3.29 -1.93 -15.85
C GLY A 49 2.84 -3.27 -16.41
N MET A 50 2.58 -3.37 -17.72
CA MET A 50 2.18 -4.61 -18.37
C MET A 50 3.20 -5.01 -19.45
N VAL A 51 3.25 -6.28 -19.82
CA VAL A 51 4.05 -6.72 -20.97
C VAL A 51 3.22 -7.64 -21.84
N SER A 52 3.62 -7.79 -23.10
CA SER A 52 3.04 -8.77 -23.99
C SER A 52 3.17 -10.19 -23.41
N PRO A 53 2.26 -11.11 -23.75
CA PRO A 53 2.33 -12.50 -23.29
C PRO A 53 3.67 -13.18 -23.62
N GLU A 54 4.26 -12.83 -24.77
CA GLU A 54 5.58 -13.34 -25.19
C GLU A 54 6.70 -12.86 -24.27
N THR A 55 6.70 -11.56 -23.93
CA THR A 55 7.68 -10.98 -22.99
C THR A 55 7.49 -11.54 -21.57
N ALA A 56 6.24 -11.71 -21.12
CA ALA A 56 5.92 -12.32 -19.83
C ALA A 56 6.44 -13.76 -19.73
N ALA A 57 6.15 -14.60 -20.73
CA ALA A 57 6.60 -15.99 -20.78
C ALA A 57 8.14 -16.09 -20.81
N SER A 58 8.79 -15.23 -21.60
CA SER A 58 10.25 -15.16 -21.63
C SER A 58 10.85 -14.74 -20.29
N ALA A 59 10.26 -13.75 -19.61
CA ALA A 59 10.68 -13.31 -18.29
C ALA A 59 10.47 -14.41 -17.22
N SER A 60 9.36 -15.14 -17.30
CA SER A 60 9.02 -16.29 -16.45
C SER A 60 10.02 -17.44 -16.60
N GLU A 61 10.40 -17.78 -17.83
CA GLU A 61 11.42 -18.81 -18.11
C GLU A 61 12.78 -18.44 -17.50
N GLU A 62 13.21 -17.19 -17.63
CA GLU A 62 14.44 -16.70 -17.01
C GLU A 62 14.36 -16.69 -15.48
N CYS A 63 13.19 -16.36 -14.92
CA CYS A 63 12.91 -16.45 -13.49
C CYS A 63 13.08 -17.89 -12.99
N GLU A 64 12.50 -18.88 -13.69
CA GLU A 64 12.58 -20.28 -13.29
C GLU A 64 14.01 -20.85 -13.46
N LYS A 65 14.75 -20.45 -14.51
CA LYS A 65 16.17 -20.80 -14.64
C LYS A 65 17.00 -20.32 -13.45
N LEU A 66 16.74 -19.09 -12.98
CA LEU A 66 17.39 -18.53 -11.81
C LEU A 66 16.99 -19.25 -10.51
N ARG A 67 15.76 -19.77 -10.42
CA ARG A 67 15.27 -20.59 -9.28
C ARG A 67 15.82 -22.01 -9.28
N ILE A 68 15.92 -22.69 -10.43
CA ILE A 68 16.40 -24.07 -10.53
C ILE A 68 17.93 -24.16 -10.41
N GLY A 69 18.67 -23.17 -10.93
CA GLY A 69 20.13 -23.12 -10.83
C GLY A 69 20.67 -23.20 -9.39
N ASP A 70 19.83 -22.84 -8.42
CA ASP A 70 20.07 -22.90 -6.97
C ASP A 70 20.23 -24.33 -6.43
N ARG A 71 19.50 -25.31 -6.98
CA ARG A 71 19.52 -26.70 -6.49
C ARG A 71 20.88 -27.39 -6.67
N VAL A 72 21.78 -26.81 -7.46
CA VAL A 72 23.07 -27.41 -7.86
C VAL A 72 24.27 -26.80 -7.10
N GLY A 73 24.02 -26.01 -6.04
CA GLY A 73 25.05 -25.63 -5.07
C GLY A 73 26.13 -24.66 -5.59
N ARG A 74 25.81 -23.81 -6.58
CA ARG A 74 26.69 -22.71 -7.02
C ARG A 74 26.19 -21.34 -6.53
N ALA A 75 27.18 -20.52 -6.20
CA ALA A 75 27.15 -19.16 -5.64
C ALA A 75 25.85 -18.34 -5.77
N ALA A 76 25.44 -17.78 -4.63
CA ALA A 76 24.65 -16.57 -4.43
C ALA A 76 23.90 -16.08 -5.68
N TYR A 77 22.67 -16.54 -5.78
CA TYR A 77 21.64 -16.00 -6.65
C TYR A 77 21.71 -14.46 -6.78
N ASP A 78 21.59 -13.95 -8.01
CA ASP A 78 21.45 -12.50 -8.23
C ASP A 78 20.01 -12.10 -7.86
N GLU A 79 19.82 -11.85 -6.57
CA GLU A 79 18.55 -11.46 -5.96
C GLU A 79 17.89 -10.27 -6.63
N LYS A 80 18.70 -9.37 -7.15
CA LYS A 80 18.20 -8.21 -7.86
C LYS A 80 17.65 -8.61 -9.22
N LYS A 81 18.35 -9.49 -9.94
CA LYS A 81 17.93 -9.94 -11.27
C LYS A 81 16.62 -10.72 -11.23
N LEU A 82 16.44 -11.64 -10.29
CA LEU A 82 15.17 -12.34 -10.19
C LEU A 82 14.05 -11.45 -9.66
N LEU A 83 14.30 -10.55 -8.70
CA LEU A 83 13.25 -9.60 -8.27
C LEU A 83 12.75 -8.78 -9.46
N LEU A 84 13.66 -8.39 -10.34
CA LEU A 84 13.36 -7.62 -11.54
C LEU A 84 12.59 -8.43 -12.59
N TYR A 85 12.97 -9.70 -12.80
CA TYR A 85 12.17 -10.62 -13.63
C TYR A 85 10.80 -10.90 -13.04
N ALA A 86 10.71 -11.12 -11.73
CA ALA A 86 9.46 -11.37 -11.02
C ALA A 86 8.48 -10.20 -11.15
N ILE A 87 8.96 -8.95 -11.13
CA ILE A 87 8.14 -7.74 -11.34
C ILE A 87 7.63 -7.65 -12.79
N ILE A 88 8.42 -8.11 -13.77
CA ILE A 88 8.00 -8.08 -15.19
C ILE A 88 7.11 -9.27 -15.56
N SER A 89 7.36 -10.44 -14.97
CA SER A 89 6.69 -11.70 -15.29
C SER A 89 5.37 -11.90 -14.54
N VAL A 90 4.84 -10.89 -13.82
CA VAL A 90 3.61 -10.93 -12.99
C VAL A 90 2.36 -11.45 -13.74
N LEU A 91 2.48 -11.79 -15.03
CA LEU A 91 1.39 -12.31 -15.86
C LEU A 91 1.44 -13.83 -16.16
N ASP A 92 2.43 -14.62 -15.72
CA ASP A 92 2.59 -16.01 -16.21
C ASP A 92 2.42 -17.15 -15.19
N ASP A 93 2.18 -16.90 -13.91
CA ASP A 93 2.12 -18.00 -12.93
C ASP A 93 0.81 -18.81 -12.93
N GLY A 94 -0.12 -18.57 -13.87
CA GLY A 94 -1.41 -19.28 -13.93
C GLY A 94 -2.32 -19.06 -12.71
N TYR A 95 -1.85 -18.31 -11.71
CA TYR A 95 -2.64 -17.70 -10.66
C TYR A 95 -3.38 -16.51 -11.26
N SER A 96 -4.65 -16.34 -10.85
CA SER A 96 -5.47 -15.18 -11.20
C SER A 96 -4.67 -13.89 -11.02
N PRO A 97 -4.90 -12.85 -11.85
CA PRO A 97 -4.25 -11.56 -11.62
C PRO A 97 -4.44 -11.18 -10.16
N ASP A 98 -3.35 -10.92 -9.43
CA ASP A 98 -3.37 -10.54 -8.02
C ASP A 98 -4.24 -9.29 -7.88
N SER A 99 -5.51 -9.49 -7.55
CA SER A 99 -6.45 -8.40 -7.45
C SER A 99 -6.18 -7.60 -6.18
N LEU A 100 -6.70 -6.37 -6.11
CA LEU A 100 -6.68 -5.62 -4.87
C LEU A 100 -7.33 -6.44 -3.73
N ASP A 101 -8.37 -7.20 -4.03
CA ASP A 101 -9.04 -8.06 -3.06
C ASP A 101 -8.12 -9.19 -2.59
N ASP A 102 -7.38 -9.84 -3.48
CA ASP A 102 -6.40 -10.89 -3.12
C ASP A 102 -5.28 -10.35 -2.23
N LEU A 103 -4.79 -9.14 -2.55
CA LEU A 103 -3.81 -8.44 -1.71
C LEU A 103 -4.38 -8.13 -0.33
N GLN A 104 -5.61 -7.62 -0.25
CA GLN A 104 -6.29 -7.34 1.01
C GLN A 104 -6.47 -8.62 1.84
N VAL A 105 -6.92 -9.72 1.22
CA VAL A 105 -7.01 -11.05 1.88
C VAL A 105 -5.65 -11.47 2.43
N TYR A 106 -4.58 -11.31 1.64
CA TYR A 106 -3.24 -11.68 2.06
C TYR A 106 -2.75 -10.87 3.27
N LEU A 107 -2.88 -9.53 3.22
CA LEU A 107 -2.49 -8.64 4.30
C LEU A 107 -3.24 -8.94 5.59
N ASN A 108 -4.53 -9.29 5.49
CA ASN A 108 -5.40 -9.57 6.63
C ASN A 108 -5.11 -10.93 7.31
N LYS A 109 -4.24 -11.77 6.75
CA LYS A 109 -3.76 -13.00 7.42
C LYS A 109 -2.87 -12.71 8.62
N PHE A 110 -2.31 -11.50 8.69
CA PHE A 110 -1.33 -11.13 9.70
C PHE A 110 -1.93 -10.16 10.71
N GLU A 111 -1.73 -10.45 11.99
CA GLU A 111 -2.09 -9.57 13.09
C GLU A 111 -1.30 -8.24 13.04
N PRO A 112 -1.80 -7.13 13.62
CA PRO A 112 -1.10 -5.84 13.63
C PRO A 112 0.34 -5.90 14.16
N SER A 113 0.61 -6.79 15.12
CA SER A 113 1.93 -7.02 15.72
C SER A 113 2.95 -7.64 14.75
N TYR A 114 2.50 -8.22 13.64
CA TYR A 114 3.38 -8.74 12.60
C TYR A 114 4.15 -7.62 11.90
N TYR A 115 3.51 -6.47 11.70
CA TYR A 115 4.06 -5.35 10.94
C TYR A 115 5.08 -4.53 11.73
N THR A 116 5.15 -4.74 13.05
CA THR A 116 5.96 -3.92 13.95
C THR A 116 6.65 -4.80 14.98
N LYS A 117 7.98 -4.74 15.04
CA LYS A 117 8.73 -5.54 16.02
C LYS A 117 8.36 -5.08 17.43
N ASN A 118 7.57 -5.88 18.14
CA ASN A 118 7.08 -5.64 19.50
C ASN A 118 6.18 -4.38 19.63
N GLY A 119 5.42 -4.00 18.61
CA GLY A 119 4.51 -2.85 18.71
C GLY A 119 5.20 -1.48 18.75
N LYS A 120 6.50 -1.41 18.43
CA LYS A 120 7.31 -0.18 18.55
C LYS A 120 6.86 0.98 17.68
N ASP A 121 6.12 0.70 16.62
CA ASP A 121 5.62 1.72 15.69
C ASP A 121 4.15 1.40 15.37
N PRO A 122 3.20 1.80 16.22
CA PRO A 122 1.79 1.42 16.07
C PRO A 122 1.16 1.97 14.76
N LEU A 123 1.81 2.88 14.05
CA LEU A 123 1.30 3.50 12.83
C LEU A 123 1.59 2.68 11.55
N VAL A 124 2.49 1.70 11.59
CA VAL A 124 2.80 0.88 10.40
C VAL A 124 1.59 0.08 9.93
N TYR A 125 0.84 -0.52 10.87
CA TYR A 125 -0.34 -1.30 10.51
C TYR A 125 -1.45 -0.47 9.84
N PRO A 126 -1.92 0.66 10.41
CA PRO A 126 -2.92 1.49 9.74
C PRO A 126 -2.39 2.07 8.42
N TYR A 127 -1.09 2.34 8.30
CA TYR A 127 -0.48 2.74 7.03
C TYR A 127 -0.57 1.64 5.95
N VAL A 128 -0.32 0.38 6.32
CA VAL A 128 -0.50 -0.77 5.41
C VAL A 128 -1.96 -0.90 4.98
N LEU A 129 -2.91 -0.73 5.90
CA LEU A 129 -4.34 -0.76 5.58
C LEU A 129 -4.74 0.36 4.61
N LEU A 130 -4.26 1.59 4.83
CA LEU A 130 -4.51 2.73 3.94
C LEU A 130 -3.94 2.51 2.53
N LEU A 131 -2.70 2.02 2.42
CA LEU A 131 -2.10 1.68 1.13
C LEU A 131 -2.83 0.53 0.43
N GLY A 132 -3.40 -0.40 1.20
CA GLY A 132 -4.27 -1.46 0.71
C GLY A 132 -5.71 -1.03 0.42
N ILE A 133 -6.05 0.26 0.54
CA ILE A 133 -7.42 0.80 0.37
C ILE A 133 -8.44 0.13 1.31
N GLN A 134 -8.01 -0.25 2.51
CA GLN A 134 -8.86 -0.77 3.58
C GLN A 134 -9.17 0.36 4.57
N LEU A 135 -9.95 1.34 4.09
CA LEU A 135 -10.07 2.66 4.71
C LEU A 135 -10.75 2.63 6.08
N LEU A 136 -11.92 1.99 6.19
CA LEU A 136 -12.64 1.89 7.46
C LEU A 136 -11.88 1.06 8.50
N PRO A 137 -11.32 -0.13 8.19
CA PRO A 137 -10.45 -0.86 9.11
C PRO A 137 -9.27 -0.02 9.64
N ALA A 138 -8.65 0.82 8.80
CA ALA A 138 -7.55 1.69 9.21
C ALA A 138 -8.01 2.74 10.24
N VAL A 139 -9.13 3.40 9.97
CA VAL A 139 -9.74 4.39 10.87
C VAL A 139 -10.15 3.76 12.21
N LEU A 140 -10.82 2.61 12.16
CA LEU A 140 -11.23 1.87 13.37
C LEU A 140 -10.04 1.37 14.18
N TYR A 141 -8.92 1.07 13.52
CA TYR A 141 -7.69 0.72 14.22
C TYR A 141 -7.11 1.93 14.96
N LEU A 142 -7.02 3.09 14.28
CA LEU A 142 -6.53 4.34 14.87
C LEU A 142 -7.43 4.84 16.02
N SER A 143 -8.74 4.58 15.96
CA SER A 143 -9.69 5.03 16.98
C SER A 143 -9.68 4.21 18.27
N LYS A 144 -9.03 3.03 18.30
CA LYS A 144 -9.08 2.06 19.42
C LYS A 144 -8.11 2.34 20.58
N ASP A 145 -7.30 3.39 20.48
CA ASP A 145 -6.41 3.87 21.55
C ASP A 145 -5.19 2.95 21.81
N MET A 146 -4.00 3.37 21.37
CA MET A 146 -2.74 2.61 21.52
C MET A 146 -1.70 3.34 22.39
N GLY A 147 -2.13 4.21 23.32
CA GLY A 147 -1.28 4.79 24.37
C GLY A 147 -1.67 6.20 24.82
N ASP A 148 -0.90 6.78 25.76
CA ASP A 148 -1.10 8.14 26.31
C ASP A 148 -0.99 9.29 25.26
N GLU A 149 -0.63 8.98 24.02
CA GLU A 149 -0.48 9.96 22.92
C GLU A 149 -1.76 10.19 22.09
N GLY A 150 -2.80 9.35 22.25
CA GLY A 150 -4.15 9.62 21.77
C GLY A 150 -4.30 10.00 20.28
N TYR A 151 -3.95 9.10 19.35
CA TYR A 151 -4.18 9.28 17.89
C TYR A 151 -5.68 9.28 17.49
N SER A 152 -6.58 9.34 18.46
CA SER A 152 -8.03 9.51 18.24
C SER A 152 -8.34 10.75 17.40
N ILE A 153 -7.53 11.82 17.54
CA ILE A 153 -7.70 13.03 16.74
C ILE A 153 -7.44 12.77 15.25
N ASP A 154 -6.42 12.00 14.90
CA ASP A 154 -6.12 11.64 13.51
C ASP A 154 -7.23 10.76 12.93
N ALA A 155 -7.69 9.77 13.70
CA ALA A 155 -8.82 8.93 13.31
C ALA A 155 -10.07 9.75 12.99
N VAL A 156 -10.38 10.77 13.82
CA VAL A 156 -11.52 11.67 13.63
C VAL A 156 -11.37 12.48 12.35
N HIS A 157 -10.23 13.14 12.14
CA HIS A 157 -10.05 14.01 10.98
C HIS A 157 -9.95 13.22 9.67
N ILE A 158 -9.31 12.04 9.69
CA ILE A 158 -9.32 11.12 8.55
C ILE A 158 -10.76 10.66 8.26
N SER A 159 -11.56 10.33 9.29
CA SER A 159 -12.98 9.98 9.11
C SER A 159 -13.76 11.08 8.41
N ILE A 160 -13.57 12.34 8.80
CA ILE A 160 -14.24 13.49 8.18
C ILE A 160 -13.85 13.58 6.69
N VAL A 161 -12.56 13.56 6.37
CA VAL A 161 -12.08 13.67 4.99
C VAL A 161 -12.60 12.52 4.12
N LEU A 162 -12.51 11.29 4.61
CA LEU A 162 -13.00 10.13 3.87
C LEU A 162 -14.52 10.14 3.70
N ALA A 163 -15.26 10.64 4.71
CA ALA A 163 -16.70 10.82 4.64
C ALA A 163 -17.05 11.87 3.58
N ASP A 164 -16.44 13.05 3.61
CA ASP A 164 -16.69 14.16 2.67
C ASP A 164 -16.42 13.79 1.21
N HIS A 165 -15.51 12.82 0.98
CA HIS A 165 -15.23 12.25 -0.34
C HIS A 165 -16.14 11.08 -0.72
N GLY A 166 -16.98 10.59 0.19
CA GLY A 166 -17.89 9.48 -0.05
C GLY A 166 -17.20 8.11 -0.21
N ILE A 167 -15.95 7.96 0.28
CA ILE A 167 -15.12 6.78 0.00
C ILE A 167 -14.97 5.82 1.19
N LEU A 168 -15.63 6.07 2.33
CA LEU A 168 -15.54 5.19 3.51
C LEU A 168 -15.97 3.75 3.26
N SER A 169 -16.88 3.52 2.30
CA SER A 169 -17.31 2.19 1.90
C SER A 169 -16.51 1.59 0.74
N ALA A 170 -15.50 2.30 0.20
CA ALA A 170 -14.63 1.77 -0.83
C ALA A 170 -13.78 0.64 -0.21
N ASN A 171 -14.06 -0.60 -0.64
CA ASN A 171 -13.45 -1.84 -0.17
C ASN A 171 -13.30 -1.95 1.35
N ALA A 172 -14.37 -2.36 2.04
CA ALA A 172 -14.38 -2.72 3.46
C ALA A 172 -13.45 -3.90 3.85
N GLY A 173 -12.52 -4.30 2.97
CA GLY A 173 -11.70 -5.50 3.07
C GLY A 173 -12.46 -6.72 2.60
N ALA A 174 -11.80 -7.56 1.81
CA ALA A 174 -12.33 -8.86 1.42
C ALA A 174 -12.74 -9.67 2.67
N GLY A 175 -14.04 -9.90 2.85
CA GLY A 175 -14.62 -10.67 3.95
C GLY A 175 -15.37 -9.89 5.03
N GLN A 176 -15.34 -8.55 5.04
CA GLN A 176 -16.22 -7.75 5.88
C GLN A 176 -17.25 -7.04 5.01
N THR A 177 -18.40 -7.66 4.80
CA THR A 177 -19.59 -6.97 4.26
C THR A 177 -20.19 -6.09 5.35
N LEU A 178 -19.45 -5.08 5.80
CA LEU A 178 -20.08 -3.95 6.48
C LEU A 178 -20.86 -3.19 5.40
N GLY A 179 -22.16 -2.97 5.61
CA GLY A 179 -22.94 -2.20 4.66
C GLY A 179 -22.36 -0.80 4.51
N VAL A 180 -22.56 -0.17 3.34
CA VAL A 180 -22.16 1.23 3.12
C VAL A 180 -22.63 2.13 4.27
N MET A 181 -23.87 1.95 4.73
CA MET A 181 -24.46 2.70 5.84
C MET A 181 -23.74 2.46 7.18
N ASP A 182 -23.23 1.25 7.40
CA ASP A 182 -22.52 0.91 8.63
C ASP A 182 -21.17 1.65 8.70
N ALA A 183 -20.48 1.80 7.56
CA ALA A 183 -19.18 2.51 7.49
C ALA A 183 -19.29 3.99 7.86
N PHE A 184 -20.31 4.67 7.34
CA PHE A 184 -20.58 6.08 7.65
C PHE A 184 -21.12 6.27 9.06
N ALA A 185 -21.91 5.32 9.57
CA ALA A 185 -22.37 5.33 10.96
C ALA A 185 -21.20 5.19 11.96
N GLU A 186 -20.24 4.33 11.66
CA GLU A 186 -19.02 4.18 12.46
C GLU A 186 -18.18 5.47 12.45
N ALA A 187 -17.94 6.06 11.28
CA ALA A 187 -17.25 7.34 11.17
C ALA A 187 -17.98 8.46 11.95
N SER A 188 -19.31 8.57 11.80
CA SER A 188 -20.14 9.51 12.58
C SER A 188 -19.99 9.28 14.08
N SER A 189 -19.98 8.02 14.53
CA SER A 189 -19.81 7.66 15.94
C SER A 189 -18.46 8.16 16.49
N ILE A 190 -17.36 7.93 15.76
CA ILE A 190 -16.00 8.38 16.12
C ILE A 190 -15.96 9.91 16.26
N ILE A 191 -16.45 10.62 15.24
CA ILE A 191 -16.45 12.09 15.21
C ILE A 191 -17.26 12.65 16.39
N ARG A 192 -18.46 12.09 16.63
CA ARG A 192 -19.37 12.53 17.69
C ARG A 192 -18.80 12.24 19.08
N GLN A 193 -18.17 11.09 19.27
CA GLN A 193 -17.53 10.73 20.52
C GLN A 193 -16.40 11.70 20.87
N TYR A 194 -15.58 12.08 19.87
CA TYR A 194 -14.53 13.08 20.07
C TYR A 194 -15.10 14.47 20.37
N GLY A 195 -16.11 14.92 19.62
CA GLY A 195 -16.80 16.19 19.86
C GLY A 195 -17.38 16.32 21.27
N SER A 196 -17.83 15.21 21.87
CA SER A 196 -18.38 15.18 23.23
C SER A 196 -17.40 15.64 24.32
N VAL A 197 -16.09 15.53 24.07
CA VAL A 197 -15.04 15.98 25.00
C VAL A 197 -15.10 17.50 25.20
N TYR A 198 -15.51 18.26 24.19
CA TYR A 198 -15.59 19.72 24.21
C TYR A 198 -16.87 20.26 24.86
N LEU A 199 -17.83 19.41 25.21
CA LEU A 199 -19.04 19.80 25.94
C LEU A 199 -18.75 20.21 27.39
N ARG A 200 -17.77 19.57 28.04
CA ARG A 200 -17.40 19.85 29.44
C ARG A 200 -16.60 21.14 29.66
N PRO A 201 -15.63 21.51 28.79
CA PRO A 201 -14.86 22.76 28.95
C PRO A 201 -15.59 24.03 28.43
N ASP A 202 -16.92 24.02 28.27
CA ASP A 202 -17.73 25.11 27.69
C ASP A 202 -17.30 25.57 26.28
N ASN A 203 -16.54 24.74 25.55
CA ASN A 203 -16.14 25.03 24.18
C ASN A 203 -17.20 24.52 23.18
N LEU A 204 -18.41 25.05 23.34
CA LEU A 204 -19.59 24.64 22.57
C LEU A 204 -19.45 24.87 21.07
N SER A 205 -18.65 25.87 20.66
CA SER A 205 -18.38 26.13 19.24
C SER A 205 -17.69 24.95 18.57
N ILE A 206 -16.61 24.43 19.18
CA ILE A 206 -15.88 23.28 18.63
C ILE A 206 -16.73 22.01 18.71
N ALA A 207 -17.48 21.82 19.80
CA ALA A 207 -18.41 20.70 19.89
C ALA A 207 -19.40 20.71 18.71
N LEU A 208 -20.03 21.87 18.44
CA LEU A 208 -21.00 22.02 17.36
C LEU A 208 -20.41 21.66 15.99
N GLU A 209 -19.18 22.07 15.69
CA GLU A 209 -18.49 21.73 14.44
C GLU A 209 -18.34 20.21 14.28
N TYR A 210 -17.87 19.50 15.31
CA TYR A 210 -17.77 18.03 15.24
C TYR A 210 -19.13 17.34 15.12
N TYR A 211 -20.17 17.82 15.81
CA TYR A 211 -21.52 17.27 15.65
C TYR A 211 -22.08 17.52 14.24
N ALA A 212 -21.77 18.66 13.62
CA ALA A 212 -22.16 18.94 12.24
C ALA A 212 -21.46 17.98 11.25
N HIS A 213 -20.16 17.75 11.41
CA HIS A 213 -19.42 16.77 10.61
C HIS A 213 -19.92 15.33 10.82
N ALA A 214 -20.27 14.94 12.05
CA ALA A 214 -20.83 13.63 12.33
C ALA A 214 -22.19 13.43 11.62
N ALA A 215 -23.05 14.45 11.63
CA ALA A 215 -24.32 14.44 10.91
C ALA A 215 -24.12 14.38 9.38
N ALA A 216 -23.14 15.12 8.85
CA ALA A 216 -22.80 15.08 7.43
C ALA A 216 -22.30 13.68 7.00
N ALA A 217 -21.48 13.03 7.82
CA ALA A 217 -21.03 11.67 7.60
C ALA A 217 -22.20 10.68 7.59
N GLU A 218 -23.11 10.75 8.57
CA GLU A 218 -24.30 9.88 8.65
C GLU A 218 -25.25 10.05 7.44
N GLY A 219 -25.28 11.26 6.84
CA GLY A 219 -25.98 11.54 5.59
C GLY A 219 -25.34 10.97 4.32
N GLY A 220 -24.23 10.23 4.42
CA GLY A 220 -23.53 9.62 3.29
C GLY A 220 -22.44 10.51 2.67
N GLY A 221 -22.09 11.62 3.32
CA GLY A 221 -20.84 12.33 3.05
C GLY A 221 -20.71 12.97 1.66
N GLN A 222 -21.82 13.38 1.03
CA GLN A 222 -21.75 14.16 -0.21
C GLN A 222 -21.79 15.66 0.11
N LEU A 223 -20.60 16.28 0.10
CA LEU A 223 -20.30 17.72 -0.01
C LEU A 223 -21.44 18.69 0.39
N SER A 224 -21.30 19.30 1.57
CA SER A 224 -21.89 20.61 1.90
C SER A 224 -21.07 21.75 1.31
#